data_AF-A0A6A6SKK0-F1
#
_entry.id   AF-A0A6A6SKK0-F1
#
_cell.length_a   1.000
_cell.length_b   1.000
_cell.length_c   1.000
_cell.angle_alpha   90.00
_cell.angle_beta   90.00
_cell.angle_gamma   90.00
#
_symmetry.space_group_name_H-M   'P 1'
#
loop_
_entity.id
_entity.type
_entity.pdbx_description
1 polymer ?
#
loop_
_entity_poly.entity_id
_entity_poly.type
_entity_poly.pdbx_seq_one_letter_code
_entity_poly.pdbx_strand_id
1 'polypeptide(L)' 'AVELLEHVVAVREQVLAEEHPDRLASQHELARAYQADGQVKQAVELLEHVVAVKEQTLRDDHPSRLVSVRALAALY' A
#
# COMPACT_ATOMS: atom_id res chain seq x y z
N ALA A 1 -15.84 1.30 4.07
CA ALA A 1 -14.84 1.44 3.00
C ALA A 1 -13.76 0.37 3.13
N VAL A 2 -13.24 0.17 4.35
CA VAL A 2 -12.23 -0.84 4.70
C VAL A 2 -12.57 -2.24 4.17
N GLU A 3 -13.71 -2.84 4.58
CA GLU A 3 -14.05 -4.23 4.17
C GLU A 3 -14.07 -4.47 2.65
N LEU A 4 -14.56 -3.49 1.87
CA LEU A 4 -14.57 -3.59 0.41
C LEU A 4 -13.15 -3.56 -0.16
N LEU A 5 -12.28 -2.70 0.38
CA LEU A 5 -10.89 -2.59 -0.04
C LEU A 5 -10.06 -3.80 0.40
N GLU A 6 -10.34 -4.39 1.56
CA GLU A 6 -9.75 -5.67 1.99
C GLU A 6 -10.08 -6.78 1.00
N HIS A 7 -11.35 -6.88 0.56
CA HIS A 7 -11.73 -7.85 -0.45
C HIS A 7 -11.02 -7.62 -1.78
N VAL A 8 -10.92 -6.37 -2.24
CA VAL A 8 -10.20 -6.01 -3.48
C VAL A 8 -8.72 -6.38 -3.39
N VAL A 9 -8.07 -6.09 -2.26
CA VAL A 9 -6.67 -6.46 -2.03
C VAL A 9 -6.55 -7.98 -2.06
N ALA A 10 -7.35 -8.72 -1.30
CA ALA A 10 -7.28 -10.19 -1.26
C ALA A 10 -7.42 -10.84 -2.66
N VAL A 11 -8.34 -10.35 -3.49
CA VAL A 11 -8.48 -10.82 -4.88
C VAL A 11 -7.24 -10.49 -5.71
N ARG A 12 -6.71 -9.26 -5.59
CA ARG A 12 -5.51 -8.83 -6.32
C ARG A 12 -4.26 -9.58 -5.88
N GLU A 13 -4.15 -9.98 -4.62
CA GLU A 13 -3.05 -10.78 -4.11
C GLU A 13 -3.01 -12.19 -4.72
N GLN A 14 -4.16 -12.74 -5.11
CA GLN A 14 -4.26 -14.06 -5.74
C GLN A 14 -3.99 -14.04 -7.25
N VAL A 15 -4.29 -12.92 -7.92
CA VAL A 15 -4.26 -12.84 -9.40
C VAL A 15 -3.09 -12.01 -9.94
N LEU A 16 -2.46 -11.16 -9.12
CA LEU A 16 -1.37 -10.28 -9.51
C LEU A 16 -0.10 -10.57 -8.70
N ALA A 17 1.03 -10.49 -9.40
CA ALA A 17 2.35 -10.48 -8.77
C ALA A 17 2.46 -9.35 -7.74
N GLU A 18 3.34 -9.51 -6.76
CA GLU A 18 3.49 -8.61 -5.62
C GLU A 18 3.84 -7.18 -6.04
N GLU A 19 4.70 -7.06 -7.05
CA GLU A 19 5.16 -5.81 -7.65
C GLU A 19 4.16 -5.17 -8.62
N HIS A 20 3.04 -5.84 -8.91
CA HIS A 20 2.09 -5.34 -9.90
C HIS A 20 1.50 -3.98 -9.47
N PRO A 21 1.55 -2.95 -10.32
CA PRO A 21 1.13 -1.60 -9.95
C PRO A 21 -0.29 -1.53 -9.37
N ASP A 22 -1.24 -2.26 -9.95
CA ASP A 22 -2.63 -2.28 -9.46
C ASP A 22 -2.78 -2.91 -8.07
N ARG A 23 -1.97 -3.93 -7.74
CA ARG A 23 -1.97 -4.56 -6.41
C ARG A 23 -1.47 -3.55 -5.37
N LEU A 24 -0.32 -2.94 -5.64
CA LEU A 24 0.27 -1.91 -4.78
C LEU A 24 -0.63 -0.68 -4.62
N ALA A 25 -1.35 -0.28 -5.68
CA ALA A 25 -2.31 0.81 -5.62
C ALA A 25 -3.52 0.48 -4.72
N SER A 26 -4.10 -0.72 -4.81
CA SER A 26 -5.18 -1.13 -3.89
C SER A 26 -4.73 -1.20 -2.43
N GLN A 27 -3.52 -1.72 -2.17
CA GLN A 27 -2.97 -1.77 -0.82
C GLN A 27 -2.76 -0.35 -0.26
N HIS A 28 -2.31 0.59 -1.09
CA HIS A 28 -2.21 2.00 -0.70
C HIS A 28 -3.57 2.61 -0.34
N GLU A 29 -4.61 2.36 -1.15
CA GLU A 29 -5.97 2.86 -0.86
C GLU A 29 -6.57 2.20 0.40
N LEU A 30 -6.30 0.91 0.62
CA LEU A 30 -6.69 0.23 1.87
C LEU A 30 -5.99 0.86 3.08
N ALA A 31 -4.69 1.18 2.98
CA ALA A 31 -3.99 1.86 4.06
C ALA A 31 -4.57 3.25 4.37
N ARG A 32 -4.96 4.01 3.34
CA ARG A 32 -5.67 5.29 3.54
C ARG A 32 -7.02 5.10 4.23
N ALA A 33 -7.74 4.03 3.89
CA ALA A 33 -9.01 3.71 4.56
C ALA A 33 -8.79 3.29 6.01
N TYR A 34 -7.78 2.48 6.31
CA TYR A 34 -7.39 2.14 7.69
C TYR A 34 -7.03 3.38 8.50
N GLN A 35 -6.25 4.31 7.93
CA GLN A 35 -5.93 5.57 8.60
C GLN A 35 -7.19 6.38 8.93
N ALA A 36 -8.11 6.51 7.97
CA ALA A 36 -9.36 7.24 8.16
C ALA A 36 -10.29 6.58 9.20
N ASP A 37 -10.22 5.26 9.34
CA ASP A 37 -10.97 4.47 10.34
C ASP A 37 -10.28 4.43 11.72
N GLY A 38 -9.12 5.07 11.88
CA GLY A 38 -8.33 5.07 13.13
C GLY A 38 -7.50 3.80 13.34
N GLN A 39 -7.49 2.89 12.37
CA GLN A 39 -6.71 1.65 12.34
C GLN A 39 -5.26 1.91 11.89
N VAL A 40 -4.58 2.84 12.57
CA VAL A 40 -3.26 3.36 12.16
C VAL A 40 -2.20 2.27 12.06
N LYS A 41 -2.23 1.26 12.96
CA LYS A 41 -1.26 0.15 12.92
C LYS A 41 -1.36 -0.64 11.63
N GLN A 42 -2.58 -1.01 11.22
CA GLN A 42 -2.81 -1.72 9.96
C GLN A 42 -2.42 -0.87 8.74
N ALA A 43 -2.65 0.45 8.79
CA ALA A 43 -2.21 1.36 7.75
C ALA A 43 -0.68 1.39 7.60
N VAL A 44 0.05 1.45 8.73
CA VAL A 44 1.52 1.43 8.76
C VAL A 44 2.05 0.12 8.19
N GLU A 45 1.62 -1.02 8.72
CA GLU A 45 2.09 -2.36 8.27
C GLU A 45 1.90 -2.54 6.76
N LEU A 46 0.75 -2.09 6.23
CA LEU A 46 0.46 -2.22 4.81
C LEU A 46 1.31 -1.27 3.95
N LEU A 47 1.56 -0.04 4.40
CA LEU A 47 2.44 0.88 3.68
C LEU A 47 3.91 0.49 3.76
N GLU A 48 4.38 -0.09 4.87
CA GLU A 48 5.73 -0.66 4.99
C GLU A 48 5.95 -1.75 3.94
N HIS A 49 4.98 -2.67 3.80
CA HIS A 49 5.01 -3.70 2.76
C HIS A 49 5.08 -3.08 1.35
N VAL A 50 4.19 -2.13 1.03
CA VAL A 50 4.17 -1.47 -0.28
C VAL A 50 5.49 -0.74 -0.57
N VAL A 51 6.08 -0.07 0.43
CA VAL A 51 7.39 0.57 0.28
C VAL A 51 8.44 -0.48 -0.03
N ALA A 52 8.56 -1.53 0.77
CA ALA A 52 9.58 -2.58 0.61
C ALA A 52 9.55 -3.21 -0.81
N VAL A 53 8.36 -3.52 -1.33
CA VAL A 53 8.22 -4.06 -2.69
C VAL A 53 8.68 -3.06 -3.75
N LYS A 54 8.31 -1.77 -3.59
CA LYS A 54 8.76 -0.71 -4.52
C LYS A 54 10.24 -0.43 -4.42
N GLU A 55 10.89 -0.62 -3.26
CA GLU A 55 12.34 -0.48 -3.14
C GLU A 55 13.09 -1.56 -3.90
N GLN A 56 12.55 -2.79 -3.92
CA GLN A 56 13.16 -3.91 -4.64
C GLN A 56 12.98 -3.81 -6.17
N THR A 57 11.90 -3.18 -6.62
CA THR A 57 11.50 -3.20 -8.04
C THR A 57 11.70 -1.88 -8.77
N LEU A 58 11.75 -0.75 -8.07
CA LEU A 58 11.85 0.58 -8.64
C LEU A 58 13.09 1.33 -8.12
N ARG A 59 13.70 2.12 -9.01
CA ARG A 59 14.79 3.03 -8.66
C ARG A 59 14.32 4.08 -7.63
N ASP A 60 15.26 4.58 -6.84
CA ASP A 60 15.00 5.51 -5.74
C ASP A 60 14.31 6.82 -6.17
N ASP A 61 14.48 7.24 -7.42
CA ASP A 61 13.88 8.44 -8.03
C ASP A 61 12.48 8.21 -8.62
N HIS A 62 11.97 6.97 -8.56
CA HIS A 62 10.70 6.65 -9.18
C HIS A 62 9.52 7.31 -8.42
N PRO A 63 8.64 8.08 -9.11
CA PRO A 63 7.55 8.84 -8.46
C PRO A 63 6.64 7.97 -7.57
N SER A 64 6.28 6.77 -8.04
CA SER A 64 5.43 5.84 -7.29
C SER A 64 6.05 5.39 -5.96
N ARG A 65 7.38 5.25 -5.89
CA ARG A 65 8.10 4.91 -4.65
C ARG A 65 8.07 6.09 -3.69
N LEU A 66 8.36 7.29 -4.18
CA LEU A 66 8.32 8.53 -3.38
C LEU A 66 6.95 8.80 -2.76
N VAL A 67 5.86 8.51 -3.49
CA VAL A 67 4.49 8.65 -2.97
C VAL A 67 4.24 7.68 -1.81
N SER A 68 4.64 6.42 -1.93
CA SER A 68 4.47 5.43 -0.85
C SER A 68 5.28 5.79 0.40
N VAL A 69 6.53 6.22 0.23
CA VAL A 69 7.39 6.65 1.35
C VAL A 69 6.80 7.87 2.05
N ARG A 70 6.29 8.85 1.30
CA ARG A 70 5.63 10.03 1.90
C ARG A 70 4.37 9.67 2.67
N ALA A 71 3.58 8.72 2.17
CA ALA A 71 2.38 8.27 2.87
C ALA A 71 2.74 7.53 4.17
N LEU A 72 3.77 6.69 4.14
CA LEU A 72 4.25 6.01 5.35
C LEU A 72 4.79 7.03 6.38
N ALA A 73 5.56 8.02 5.92
CA ALA A 73 6.07 9.09 6.78
C ALA A 73 4.97 9.96 7.41
N ALA A 74 3.79 10.06 6.78
CA ALA A 74 2.66 10.80 7.33
C ALA A 74 1.89 10.03 8.42
N LEU A 75 2.18 8.74 8.62
CA LEU A 75 1.58 7.91 9.66
C LEU A 75 2.41 7.81 10.94
N TYR A 76 3.68 8.22 10.91
CA TYR A 76 4.56 8.34 12.07
C TYR A 76 4.53 9.76 12.65
#